data_AF-A0A9X3ES31-F1
#
_entry.id   AF-A0A9X3ES31-F1
#
_cell.length_a   1.000
_cell.length_b   1.000
_cell.length_c   1.000
_cell.angle_alpha   90.00
_cell.angle_beta   90.00
_cell.angle_gamma   90.00
#
_symmetry.space_group_name_H-M   'P 1'
#
loop_
_entity.id
_entity.type
_entity.pdbx_description
1 polymer ?
#
loop_
_entity_poly.entity_id
_entity_poly.type
_entity_poly.pdbx_seq_one_letter_code
_entity_poly.pdbx_strand_id
1 'polypeptide(L)'
;MRSAPLRLMLFDRTCTGKRLRPGLSHAWWAGSHLYRGLSRFDASLGVTCWEDGLEWLATTHPDREIAEIQYWGHGHWGELFVDRKGLTADALLPTHPLHRKLAAIRERMVPDHLWWFRTCEAFGAVRGQEFARRFTDFFGGRAAGHTYIIGLWQSGLHSLRAGEAPTWSTEEGLSRGTADSPVEALWSRRREPNTIHFKWQDPRGVLSVAGDSGRRDRRRRPGDAPRRSSGGVDDFGREGADRCSGRSRRSARAG
;
A
#
# COMPACT_ATOMS: atom_id res chain seq x y z
N MET A 1 10.97 -31.90 -0.09
CA MET A 1 11.09 -30.60 -0.79
C MET A 1 10.38 -29.55 0.04
N ARG A 2 11.02 -28.42 0.35
CA ARG A 2 10.31 -27.28 0.94
C ARG A 2 9.38 -26.70 -0.13
N SER A 3 8.10 -26.50 0.20
CA SER A 3 7.15 -25.84 -0.69
C SER A 3 7.59 -24.39 -0.97
N ALA A 4 7.28 -23.86 -2.15
CA ALA A 4 7.62 -22.49 -2.49
C ALA A 4 7.02 -21.49 -1.47
N PRO A 5 7.73 -20.41 -1.11
CA PRO A 5 7.19 -19.36 -0.24
C PRO A 5 5.91 -18.73 -0.79
N LEU A 6 5.05 -18.25 0.10
CA LEU A 6 3.73 -17.69 -0.22
C LEU A 6 3.81 -16.29 -0.81
N ARG A 7 2.88 -16.01 -1.73
CA ARG A 7 2.52 -14.69 -2.24
C ARG A 7 1.08 -14.42 -1.85
N LEU A 8 0.88 -13.54 -0.87
CA LEU A 8 -0.42 -13.26 -0.26
C LEU A 8 -0.94 -11.88 -0.66
N MET A 9 -2.27 -11.74 -0.70
CA MET A 9 -2.92 -10.45 -0.95
C MET A 9 -3.97 -10.15 0.11
N LEU A 10 -3.94 -8.95 0.67
CA LEU A 10 -5.03 -8.36 1.41
C LEU A 10 -5.68 -7.24 0.58
N PHE A 11 -7.00 -7.06 0.71
CA PHE A 11 -7.68 -5.89 0.19
C PHE A 11 -8.78 -5.37 1.10
N ASP A 12 -9.02 -4.06 1.08
CA ASP A 12 -10.11 -3.45 1.83
C ASP A 12 -11.47 -3.78 1.18
N ARG A 13 -12.33 -4.49 1.91
CA ARG A 13 -13.67 -4.88 1.41
C ARG A 13 -14.78 -3.90 1.82
N THR A 14 -14.44 -2.80 2.47
CA THR A 14 -15.41 -1.85 3.05
C THR A 14 -15.68 -0.65 2.15
N CYS A 15 -14.82 -0.38 1.16
CA CYS A 15 -15.04 0.58 0.09
C CYS A 15 -16.15 0.11 -0.87
N THR A 16 -17.37 0.11 -0.36
CA THR A 16 -18.61 -0.21 -1.06
C THR A 16 -19.28 1.10 -1.45
N GLY A 17 -19.22 1.43 -2.73
CA GLY A 17 -19.87 2.63 -3.25
C GLY A 17 -21.39 2.50 -3.22
N LYS A 18 -22.09 3.63 -3.42
CA LYS A 18 -23.56 3.66 -3.53
C LYS A 18 -24.02 2.74 -4.69
N ARG A 19 -25.27 2.25 -4.62
CA ARG A 19 -25.89 1.22 -5.48
C ARG A 19 -25.62 1.29 -7.01
N LEU A 20 -25.21 2.44 -7.55
CA LEU A 20 -24.92 2.66 -8.99
C LEU A 20 -23.44 2.98 -9.32
N ARG A 21 -22.56 3.05 -8.31
CA ARG A 21 -21.11 3.23 -8.49
C ARG A 21 -20.41 2.15 -7.66
N PRO A 22 -20.04 1.00 -8.24
CA PRO A 22 -19.36 -0.05 -7.47
C PRO A 22 -18.08 0.55 -6.86
N GLY A 23 -17.97 0.46 -5.54
CA GLY A 23 -16.78 0.94 -4.84
C GLY A 23 -15.56 0.08 -5.16
N LEU A 24 -14.38 0.56 -4.79
CA LEU A 24 -13.11 -0.05 -5.17
C LEU A 24 -12.96 -1.49 -4.65
N SER A 25 -13.69 -1.88 -3.60
CA SER A 25 -13.71 -3.26 -3.11
C SER A 25 -14.13 -4.27 -4.19
N HIS A 26 -15.00 -3.90 -5.13
CA HIS A 26 -15.36 -4.79 -6.26
C HIS A 26 -14.21 -4.94 -7.25
N ALA A 27 -13.51 -3.84 -7.56
CA ALA A 27 -12.37 -3.86 -8.45
C ALA A 27 -11.20 -4.66 -7.86
N TRP A 28 -10.93 -4.51 -6.56
CA TRP A 28 -9.88 -5.27 -5.87
C TRP A 28 -10.24 -6.76 -5.74
N TRP A 29 -11.51 -7.08 -5.47
CA TRP A 29 -11.99 -8.46 -5.47
C TRP A 29 -11.86 -9.11 -6.86
N ALA A 30 -12.29 -8.43 -7.92
CA ALA A 30 -12.14 -8.96 -9.28
C ALA A 30 -10.65 -9.14 -9.66
N GLY A 31 -9.80 -8.18 -9.28
CA GLY A 31 -8.36 -8.26 -9.49
C GLY A 31 -7.70 -9.41 -8.72
N SER A 32 -8.13 -9.68 -7.48
CA SER A 32 -7.59 -10.80 -6.69
C SER A 32 -7.90 -12.15 -7.33
N HIS A 33 -9.12 -12.36 -7.84
CA HIS A 33 -9.49 -13.57 -8.58
C HIS A 33 -8.71 -13.70 -9.88
N LEU A 34 -8.60 -12.63 -10.66
CA LEU A 34 -7.78 -12.63 -11.87
C LEU A 34 -6.33 -13.02 -11.56
N TYR A 35 -5.75 -12.45 -10.51
CA TYR A 35 -4.34 -12.66 -10.20
C TYR A 35 -4.08 -14.04 -9.60
N ARG A 36 -5.04 -14.62 -8.85
CA ARG A 36 -5.00 -16.02 -8.45
C ARG A 36 -5.09 -16.96 -9.65
N GLY A 37 -5.96 -16.68 -10.62
CA GLY A 37 -6.04 -17.45 -11.87
C GLY A 37 -4.77 -17.39 -12.72
N LEU A 38 -3.97 -16.33 -12.56
CA LEU A 38 -2.65 -16.18 -13.18
C LEU A 38 -1.49 -16.67 -12.30
N SER A 39 -1.78 -17.38 -11.20
CA SER A 39 -0.80 -17.88 -10.22
C SER A 39 0.12 -16.80 -9.64
N ARG A 40 -0.37 -15.56 -9.55
CA ARG A 40 0.38 -14.42 -8.99
C ARG A 40 0.27 -14.33 -7.47
N PHE A 41 -0.79 -14.91 -6.91
CA PHE A 41 -1.02 -15.06 -5.48
C PHE A 41 -1.45 -16.50 -5.18
N ASP A 42 -0.92 -17.05 -4.09
CA ASP A 42 -1.38 -18.32 -3.54
C ASP A 42 -2.76 -18.15 -2.89
N ALA A 43 -2.95 -17.06 -2.15
CA ALA A 43 -4.18 -16.78 -1.43
C ALA A 43 -4.45 -15.27 -1.31
N SER A 44 -5.72 -14.91 -1.15
CA SER A 44 -6.15 -13.52 -0.96
C SER A 44 -7.31 -13.42 0.03
N LEU A 45 -7.35 -12.36 0.84
CA LEU A 45 -8.44 -12.08 1.77
C LEU A 45 -8.92 -10.63 1.66
N GLY A 46 -10.24 -10.45 1.60
CA GLY A 46 -10.89 -9.16 1.76
C GLY A 46 -11.18 -8.88 3.24
N VAL A 47 -10.71 -7.77 3.77
CA VAL A 47 -10.70 -7.46 5.21
C VAL A 47 -11.52 -6.23 5.53
N THR A 48 -12.23 -6.26 6.67
CA THR A 48 -13.01 -5.13 7.20
C THR A 48 -12.30 -4.38 8.33
N CYS A 49 -11.20 -4.93 8.83
CA CYS A 49 -10.32 -4.28 9.79
C CYS A 49 -8.91 -4.87 9.69
N TRP A 50 -7.93 -4.18 10.28
CA TRP A 50 -6.54 -4.63 10.28
C TRP A 50 -6.31 -5.86 11.17
N GLU A 51 -7.02 -5.98 12.29
CA GLU A 51 -6.84 -7.08 13.24
C GLU A 51 -7.03 -8.45 12.57
N ASP A 52 -8.13 -8.61 11.84
CA ASP A 52 -8.47 -9.87 11.14
C ASP A 52 -7.51 -10.14 9.97
N GLY A 53 -7.13 -9.10 9.23
CA GLY A 53 -6.20 -9.22 8.12
C GLY A 53 -4.81 -9.67 8.55
N LEU A 54 -4.29 -9.05 9.61
CA LEU A 54 -2.98 -9.39 10.17
C LEU A 54 -3.00 -10.78 10.84
N GLU A 55 -4.09 -11.14 11.52
CA GLU A 55 -4.27 -12.50 12.07
C GLU A 55 -4.24 -13.56 10.96
N TRP A 56 -4.95 -13.30 9.85
CA TRP A 56 -4.94 -14.20 8.70
C TRP A 56 -3.55 -14.33 8.08
N LEU A 57 -2.82 -13.22 7.90
CA LEU A 57 -1.44 -13.27 7.41
C LEU A 57 -0.53 -14.05 8.34
N ALA A 58 -0.70 -13.92 9.66
CA ALA A 58 0.10 -14.64 10.65
C ALA A 58 -0.19 -16.14 10.65
N THR A 59 -1.41 -16.58 10.32
CA THR A 59 -1.85 -17.97 10.53
C THR A 59 -2.12 -18.77 9.25
N THR A 60 -2.30 -18.11 8.09
CA THR A 60 -2.62 -18.80 6.83
C THR A 60 -1.44 -19.65 6.35
N HIS A 61 -1.67 -20.92 6.02
CA HIS A 61 -0.63 -21.86 5.59
C HIS A 61 0.61 -21.87 6.52
N PRO A 62 0.48 -22.30 7.78
CA PRO A 62 1.51 -22.10 8.81
C PRO A 62 2.85 -22.77 8.49
N ASP A 63 2.85 -23.84 7.69
CA ASP A 63 4.06 -24.58 7.32
C ASP A 63 4.84 -23.95 6.16
N ARG A 64 4.41 -22.80 5.63
CA ARG A 64 5.05 -22.09 4.52
C ARG A 64 5.48 -20.68 4.94
N GLU A 65 6.71 -20.34 4.60
CA GLU A 65 7.25 -18.98 4.71
C GLU A 65 6.56 -18.04 3.70
N ILE A 66 6.66 -16.73 3.93
CA ILE A 66 6.02 -15.69 3.10
C ILE A 66 7.10 -14.91 2.34
N ALA A 67 7.01 -14.89 1.01
CA ALA A 67 7.88 -14.08 0.15
C ALA A 67 7.29 -12.73 -0.23
N GLU A 68 5.96 -12.63 -0.34
CA GLU A 68 5.32 -11.39 -0.75
C GLU A 68 3.97 -11.20 -0.08
N ILE A 69 3.71 -9.97 0.38
CA ILE A 69 2.39 -9.51 0.79
C ILE A 69 2.05 -8.25 -0.01
N GLN A 70 0.94 -8.29 -0.73
CA GLN A 70 0.35 -7.09 -1.34
C GLN A 70 -0.85 -6.62 -0.54
N TYR A 71 -0.94 -5.31 -0.29
CA TYR A 71 -2.13 -4.69 0.26
C TYR A 71 -2.77 -3.73 -0.74
N TRP A 72 -4.05 -3.93 -1.04
CA TRP A 72 -4.81 -3.08 -1.96
C TRP A 72 -5.93 -2.38 -1.20
N GLY A 73 -5.82 -1.05 -1.09
CA GLY A 73 -6.72 -0.28 -0.26
C GLY A 73 -6.49 1.21 -0.43
N HIS A 74 -7.03 1.98 0.51
CA HIS A 74 -6.75 3.40 0.59
C HIS A 74 -5.45 3.64 1.36
N GLY A 75 -4.78 4.73 1.01
CA GLY A 75 -3.58 5.21 1.69
C GLY A 75 -3.56 6.72 1.67
N HIS A 76 -2.81 7.30 2.60
CA HIS A 76 -2.58 8.74 2.67
C HIS A 76 -1.32 9.01 3.49
N TRP A 77 -0.28 9.58 2.90
CA TRP A 77 0.91 10.14 3.59
C TRP A 77 1.40 9.36 4.83
N GLY A 78 1.83 8.10 4.64
CA GLY A 78 2.33 7.23 5.72
C GLY A 78 1.27 6.48 6.52
N GLU A 79 0.03 6.45 6.03
CA GLU A 79 -1.10 5.74 6.64
C GLU A 79 -1.80 4.85 5.61
N LEU A 80 -2.17 3.64 6.02
CA LEU A 80 -2.88 2.66 5.20
C LEU A 80 -4.24 2.35 5.83
N PHE A 81 -5.32 2.51 5.09
CA PHE A 81 -6.67 2.40 5.66
C PHE A 81 -7.34 1.10 5.26
N VAL A 82 -7.94 0.43 6.24
CA VAL A 82 -9.08 -0.46 6.05
C VAL A 82 -10.29 0.25 6.67
N ASP A 83 -11.36 0.45 5.90
CA ASP A 83 -12.47 1.31 6.30
C ASP A 83 -11.97 2.71 6.67
N ARG A 84 -12.12 3.11 7.95
CA ARG A 84 -11.64 4.39 8.48
C ARG A 84 -10.48 4.23 9.47
N LYS A 85 -10.00 3.01 9.67
CA LYS A 85 -8.91 2.71 10.63
C LYS A 85 -7.58 2.64 9.88
N GLY A 86 -6.71 3.60 10.17
CA GLY A 86 -5.38 3.66 9.60
C GLY A 86 -4.38 2.79 10.35
N LEU A 87 -3.47 2.20 9.58
CA LEU A 87 -2.24 1.57 10.06
C LEU A 87 -1.09 2.51 9.71
N THR A 88 -0.47 3.07 10.73
CA THR A 88 0.72 3.92 10.65
C THR A 88 1.94 3.17 11.17
N ALA A 89 3.11 3.80 11.11
CA ALA A 89 4.33 3.24 11.67
C ALA A 89 4.28 3.02 13.19
N ASP A 90 3.33 3.66 13.90
CA ASP A 90 3.15 3.44 15.34
C ASP A 90 2.57 2.06 15.64
N ALA A 91 1.95 1.40 14.67
CA ALA A 91 1.53 0.01 14.79
C ALA A 91 2.70 -0.96 15.04
N LEU A 92 3.91 -0.54 14.70
CA LEU A 92 5.15 -1.29 14.88
C LEU A 92 5.71 -1.20 16.30
N LEU A 93 5.22 -0.27 17.15
CA LEU A 93 5.70 -0.11 18.52
C LEU A 93 5.19 -1.24 19.42
N PRO A 94 6.00 -1.80 20.35
CA PRO A 94 5.59 -2.90 21.22
C PRO A 94 4.31 -2.68 22.04
N THR A 95 3.99 -1.41 22.33
CA THR A 95 2.79 -1.01 23.07
C THR A 95 1.52 -1.02 22.22
N HIS A 96 1.63 -1.07 20.89
CA HIS A 96 0.48 -1.01 20.01
C HIS A 96 -0.27 -2.36 19.95
N PRO A 97 -1.62 -2.37 19.96
CA PRO A 97 -2.41 -3.62 19.96
C PRO A 97 -2.09 -4.56 18.78
N LEU A 98 -1.74 -4.01 17.62
CA LEU A 98 -1.41 -4.78 16.40
C LEU A 98 0.01 -5.35 16.38
N HIS A 99 0.91 -4.88 17.25
CA HIS A 99 2.34 -5.21 17.19
C HIS A 99 2.60 -6.71 17.22
N ARG A 100 1.93 -7.44 18.11
CA ARG A 100 2.12 -8.90 18.23
C ARG A 100 1.79 -9.63 16.93
N LYS A 101 0.76 -9.18 16.20
CA LYS A 101 0.38 -9.79 14.92
C LYS A 101 1.42 -9.46 13.85
N LEU A 102 1.92 -8.23 13.81
CA LEU A 102 2.98 -7.82 12.89
C LEU A 102 4.28 -8.58 13.14
N ALA A 103 4.66 -8.77 14.40
CA ALA A 103 5.82 -9.57 14.80
C ALA A 103 5.66 -11.05 14.38
N ALA A 104 4.49 -11.65 14.60
CA ALA A 104 4.21 -13.02 14.15
C ALA A 104 4.28 -13.16 12.62
N ILE A 105 3.86 -12.15 11.86
CA ILE A 105 4.03 -12.15 10.40
C ILE A 105 5.51 -12.09 10.04
N ARG A 106 6.28 -11.18 10.66
CA ARG A 106 7.72 -11.01 10.43
C ARG A 106 8.48 -12.33 10.59
N GLU A 107 8.19 -13.11 11.64
CA GLU A 107 8.82 -14.41 11.90
C GLU A 107 8.61 -15.43 10.77
N ARG A 108 7.57 -15.25 9.95
CA ARG A 108 7.25 -16.12 8.81
C ARG A 108 7.86 -15.65 7.49
N MET A 109 8.39 -14.44 7.43
CA MET A 109 8.85 -13.88 6.17
C MET A 109 10.25 -14.37 5.82
N VAL A 110 10.49 -14.66 4.55
CA VAL A 110 11.85 -14.94 4.06
C VAL A 110 12.73 -13.67 4.14
N PRO A 111 14.07 -13.77 4.22
CA PRO A 111 14.93 -12.58 4.37
C PRO A 111 14.71 -11.48 3.32
N ASP A 112 14.55 -11.85 2.04
CA ASP A 112 14.34 -10.92 0.92
C ASP A 112 12.86 -10.74 0.53
N HIS A 113 11.96 -10.81 1.50
CA HIS A 113 10.54 -10.64 1.25
C HIS A 113 10.17 -9.23 0.77
N LEU A 114 8.97 -9.11 0.22
CA LEU A 114 8.39 -7.86 -0.24
C LEU A 114 7.03 -7.60 0.41
N TRP A 115 6.89 -6.42 1.02
CA TRP A 115 5.59 -5.79 1.24
C TRP A 115 5.31 -4.77 0.15
N TRP A 116 4.16 -4.86 -0.50
CA TRP A 116 3.77 -3.88 -1.51
C TRP A 116 2.41 -3.28 -1.23
N PHE A 117 2.42 -2.00 -0.87
CA PHE A 117 1.24 -1.19 -0.67
C PHE A 117 0.80 -0.58 -2.00
N ARG A 118 -0.21 -1.20 -2.61
CA ARG A 118 -0.92 -0.63 -3.76
C ARG A 118 -2.03 0.26 -3.27
N THR A 119 -1.60 1.35 -2.65
CA THR A 119 -2.44 2.38 -2.06
C THR A 119 -2.00 3.74 -2.60
N CYS A 120 -2.90 4.72 -2.50
CA CYS A 120 -2.62 6.09 -2.92
C CYS A 120 -1.61 6.76 -1.95
N GLU A 121 -0.61 7.45 -2.50
CA GLU A 121 0.38 8.34 -1.85
C GLU A 121 0.99 7.94 -0.48
N ALA A 122 0.91 6.68 -0.07
CA ALA A 122 1.37 6.25 1.24
C ALA A 122 2.88 6.47 1.47
N PHE A 123 3.68 6.56 0.41
CA PHE A 123 5.14 6.79 0.49
C PHE A 123 5.53 8.24 0.18
N GLY A 124 4.58 9.12 -0.12
CA GLY A 124 4.84 10.53 -0.37
C GLY A 124 5.05 11.33 0.92
N ALA A 125 5.59 12.55 0.78
CA ALA A 125 5.85 13.45 1.90
C ALA A 125 6.84 12.90 2.95
N VAL A 126 7.16 13.71 3.96
CA VAL A 126 8.06 13.29 5.06
C VAL A 126 7.46 12.10 5.82
N ARG A 127 6.14 12.12 6.06
CA ARG A 127 5.44 11.07 6.81
C ARG A 127 5.45 9.71 6.08
N GLY A 128 5.30 9.71 4.75
CA GLY A 128 5.33 8.46 3.97
C GLY A 128 6.74 7.87 3.86
N GLN A 129 7.76 8.72 3.75
CA GLN A 129 9.16 8.30 3.82
C GLN A 129 9.51 7.68 5.18
N GLU A 130 9.08 8.32 6.27
CA GLU A 130 9.30 7.79 7.62
C GLU A 130 8.52 6.49 7.87
N PHE A 131 7.29 6.37 7.32
CA PHE A 131 6.55 5.11 7.33
C PHE A 131 7.33 4.01 6.63
N ALA A 132 7.79 4.25 5.39
CA ALA A 132 8.55 3.27 4.62
C ALA A 132 9.78 2.79 5.39
N ARG A 133 10.57 3.71 5.94
CA ARG A 133 11.78 3.43 6.71
C ARG A 133 11.49 2.59 7.96
N ARG A 134 10.57 3.04 8.83
CA ARG A 134 10.21 2.30 10.05
C ARG A 134 9.65 0.92 9.72
N PHE A 135 8.84 0.82 8.67
CA PHE A 135 8.24 -0.44 8.26
C PHE A 135 9.29 -1.45 7.76
N THR A 136 10.23 -1.00 6.91
CA THR A 136 11.32 -1.87 6.44
C THR A 136 12.27 -2.26 7.55
N ASP A 137 12.61 -1.34 8.45
CA ASP A 137 13.47 -1.63 9.60
C ASP A 137 12.83 -2.66 10.54
N PHE A 138 11.51 -2.58 10.75
CA PHE A 138 10.79 -3.54 11.56
C PHE A 138 10.78 -4.94 10.94
N PHE A 139 10.44 -5.06 9.65
CA PHE A 139 10.31 -6.36 8.98
C PHE A 139 11.66 -6.96 8.53
N GLY A 140 12.66 -6.13 8.28
CA GLY A 140 14.00 -6.55 7.82
C GLY A 140 14.14 -6.79 6.32
N GLY A 141 13.04 -6.72 5.56
CA GLY A 141 13.03 -6.93 4.10
C GLY A 141 12.79 -5.65 3.31
N ARG A 142 12.01 -5.77 2.23
CA ARG A 142 11.70 -4.68 1.30
C ARG A 142 10.25 -4.25 1.42
N ALA A 143 10.00 -2.95 1.36
CA ALA A 143 8.67 -2.38 1.16
C ALA A 143 8.61 -1.58 -0.14
N ALA A 144 7.43 -1.50 -0.75
CA ALA A 144 7.16 -0.69 -1.91
C ALA A 144 5.80 0.01 -1.78
N GLY A 145 5.72 1.23 -2.31
CA GLY A 145 4.53 2.07 -2.24
C GLY A 145 4.59 3.21 -3.25
N HIS A 146 3.53 4.02 -3.28
CA HIS A 146 3.36 5.08 -4.26
C HIS A 146 3.35 6.47 -3.61
N THR A 147 3.77 7.50 -4.36
CA THR A 147 3.72 8.92 -3.95
C THR A 147 2.55 9.69 -4.59
N TYR A 148 1.81 9.07 -5.52
CA TYR A 148 0.67 9.66 -6.24
C TYR A 148 -0.65 8.95 -5.90
N ILE A 149 -1.77 9.59 -6.23
CA ILE A 149 -3.08 8.91 -6.28
C ILE A 149 -3.05 7.92 -7.44
N ILE A 150 -3.29 6.63 -7.17
CA ILE A 150 -3.14 5.56 -8.16
C ILE A 150 -4.48 5.08 -8.72
N GLY A 151 -4.45 4.62 -9.96
CA GLY A 151 -5.59 4.01 -10.65
C GLY A 151 -5.10 3.04 -11.72
N LEU A 152 -5.50 3.25 -12.97
CA LEU A 152 -5.00 2.48 -14.12
C LEU A 152 -3.46 2.60 -14.24
N TRP A 153 -2.98 3.83 -14.08
CA TRP A 153 -1.57 4.15 -13.89
C TRP A 153 -1.27 4.24 -12.40
N GLN A 154 -0.11 3.75 -11.99
CA GLN A 154 0.36 3.79 -10.61
C GLN A 154 1.75 4.44 -10.63
N SER A 155 1.76 5.75 -10.44
CA SER A 155 2.95 6.60 -10.51
C SER A 155 3.68 6.69 -9.18
N GLY A 156 4.92 7.15 -9.22
CA GLY A 156 5.77 7.34 -8.06
C GLY A 156 5.98 6.06 -7.26
N LEU A 157 6.09 4.92 -7.94
CA LEU A 157 6.44 3.68 -7.29
C LEU A 157 7.87 3.77 -6.79
N HIS A 158 8.06 3.61 -5.49
CA HIS A 158 9.37 3.51 -4.86
C HIS A 158 9.45 2.27 -4.00
N SER A 159 10.67 1.79 -3.81
CA SER A 159 10.96 0.68 -2.93
C SER A 159 12.16 0.98 -2.05
N LEU A 160 12.09 0.50 -0.81
CA LEU A 160 13.11 0.69 0.21
C LEU A 160 13.41 -0.66 0.87
N ARG A 161 14.69 -0.96 1.13
CA ARG A 161 15.12 -2.07 1.99
C ARG A 161 15.39 -1.58 3.41
N ALA A 162 15.38 -2.50 4.37
CA ALA A 162 15.84 -2.23 5.73
C ALA A 162 17.25 -1.60 5.74
N GLY A 163 17.42 -0.52 6.51
CA GLY A 163 18.68 0.24 6.58
C GLY A 163 18.95 1.20 5.41
N GLU A 164 18.14 1.23 4.36
CA GLU A 164 18.25 2.24 3.29
C GLU A 164 17.56 3.55 3.69
N ALA A 165 18.04 4.67 3.15
CA ALA A 165 17.36 5.96 3.22
C ALA A 165 16.51 6.20 1.96
N PRO A 166 15.32 6.82 2.08
CA PRO A 166 14.53 7.23 0.92
C PRO A 166 15.32 8.15 -0.01
N THR A 167 15.25 7.87 -1.31
CA THR A 167 15.98 8.62 -2.35
C THR A 167 15.09 9.53 -3.20
N TRP A 168 13.77 9.44 -3.04
CA TRP A 168 12.81 10.28 -3.74
C TRP A 168 12.57 11.61 -3.04
N SER A 169 12.07 12.60 -3.79
CA SER A 169 11.73 13.91 -3.23
C SER A 169 10.57 13.80 -2.24
N THR A 170 10.64 14.53 -1.13
CA THR A 170 9.53 14.68 -0.19
C THR A 170 8.37 15.49 -0.78
N GLU A 171 8.58 16.22 -1.88
CA GLU A 171 7.53 16.93 -2.61
C GLU A 171 6.96 16.11 -3.78
N GLU A 172 7.49 14.92 -4.05
CA GLU A 172 7.00 14.10 -5.17
C GLU A 172 5.54 13.71 -4.96
N GLY A 173 4.72 13.93 -5.99
CA GLY A 173 3.29 13.63 -5.95
C GLY A 173 2.46 14.61 -5.13
N LEU A 174 3.05 15.65 -4.52
CA LEU A 174 2.32 16.68 -3.78
C LEU A 174 1.74 17.74 -4.72
N SER A 175 0.42 18.00 -4.63
CA SER A 175 -0.22 19.10 -5.37
C SER A 175 -0.53 20.31 -4.49
N ARG A 176 -0.78 20.09 -3.19
CA ARG A 176 -1.09 21.16 -2.22
C ARG A 176 -0.60 20.77 -0.83
N GLY A 177 -0.15 21.78 -0.08
CA GLY A 177 0.48 21.60 1.23
C GLY A 177 2.00 21.72 1.15
N THR A 178 2.68 21.26 2.18
CA THR A 178 4.14 21.13 2.23
C THR A 178 4.53 19.67 2.46
N ALA A 179 5.80 19.34 2.30
CA ALA A 179 6.32 18.01 2.63
C ALA A 179 6.06 17.60 4.10
N ASP A 180 6.06 18.55 5.03
CA ASP A 180 5.78 18.32 6.46
C ASP A 180 4.27 18.33 6.78
N SER A 181 3.48 19.02 5.97
CA SER A 181 2.03 19.17 6.16
C SER A 181 1.32 19.01 4.81
N PRO A 182 1.33 17.79 4.25
CA PRO A 182 0.78 17.52 2.94
C PRO A 182 -0.75 17.53 3.00
N VAL A 183 -1.40 18.04 1.96
CA VAL A 183 -2.85 18.20 1.93
C VAL A 183 -3.48 17.45 0.76
N GLU A 184 -2.93 17.57 -0.45
CA GLU A 184 -3.45 16.88 -1.64
C GLU A 184 -2.33 16.30 -2.49
N ALA A 185 -2.62 15.14 -3.07
CA ALA A 185 -1.73 14.45 -3.99
C ALA A 185 -2.16 14.62 -5.46
N LEU A 186 -1.18 14.55 -6.35
CA LEU A 186 -1.37 14.50 -7.79
C LEU A 186 -1.91 13.12 -8.21
N TRP A 187 -2.78 13.11 -9.22
CA TRP A 187 -3.19 11.87 -9.88
C TRP A 187 -2.07 11.29 -10.75
N SER A 188 -1.94 9.96 -10.70
CA SER A 188 -1.00 9.21 -11.54
C SER A 188 -1.27 9.45 -13.02
N ARG A 189 -0.18 9.60 -13.78
CA ARG A 189 -0.21 9.71 -15.26
C ARG A 189 0.97 8.96 -15.83
N ARG A 190 0.84 8.52 -17.09
CA ARG A 190 1.87 7.75 -17.80
C ARG A 190 3.28 8.39 -17.80
N ARG A 191 3.38 9.71 -17.66
CA ARG A 191 4.64 10.46 -17.72
C ARG A 191 5.22 10.83 -16.35
N GLU A 192 4.53 10.52 -15.26
CA GLU A 192 5.06 10.77 -13.92
C GLU A 192 6.17 9.75 -13.58
N PRO A 193 7.04 10.06 -12.60
CA PRO A 193 8.14 9.18 -12.20
C PRO A 193 7.68 7.75 -11.91
N ASN A 194 8.52 6.76 -12.24
CA ASN A 194 8.34 5.34 -11.90
C ASN A 194 6.92 4.80 -12.13
N THR A 195 6.27 5.23 -13.23
CA THR A 195 4.89 4.87 -13.51
C THR A 195 4.77 3.46 -14.07
N ILE A 196 3.96 2.64 -13.39
CA ILE A 196 3.56 1.32 -13.86
C ILE A 196 2.08 1.30 -14.25
N HIS A 197 1.71 0.28 -15.03
CA HIS A 197 0.32 -0.06 -15.27
C HIS A 197 -0.15 -1.08 -14.23
N PHE A 198 -1.44 -1.07 -13.85
CA PHE A 198 -1.96 -1.92 -12.76
C PHE A 198 -1.61 -3.42 -12.90
N LYS A 199 -1.49 -3.92 -14.14
CA LYS A 199 -1.14 -5.32 -14.48
C LYS A 199 0.30 -5.75 -14.15
N TRP A 200 1.21 -4.81 -13.95
CA TRP A 200 2.62 -5.07 -13.65
C TRP A 200 2.78 -5.68 -12.24
N GLN A 201 3.82 -6.48 -11.93
CA GLN A 201 3.84 -7.33 -10.73
C GLN A 201 5.17 -7.47 -9.96
N ASP A 202 6.23 -6.73 -10.28
CA ASP A 202 7.51 -6.91 -9.59
C ASP A 202 8.26 -5.60 -9.25
N PRO A 203 7.97 -4.95 -8.11
CA PRO A 203 8.56 -3.67 -7.70
C PRO A 203 10.05 -3.77 -7.40
N ARG A 204 10.63 -4.98 -7.32
CA ARG A 204 12.05 -5.18 -6.98
C ARG A 204 13.00 -4.65 -8.05
N GLY A 205 12.51 -4.49 -9.29
CA GLY A 205 13.25 -3.88 -10.40
C GLY A 205 13.14 -2.35 -10.50
N VAL A 206 12.31 -1.68 -9.69
CA VAL A 206 12.30 -0.21 -9.64
C VAL A 206 13.49 0.23 -8.81
N LEU A 207 14.55 0.58 -9.54
CA LEU A 207 15.87 0.88 -9.02
C LEU A 207 15.83 2.01 -7.97
N SER A 208 16.44 1.72 -6.83
CA SER A 208 17.28 2.67 -6.11
C SER A 208 18.35 3.19 -7.07
N VAL A 209 18.07 4.29 -7.78
CA VAL A 209 19.11 5.05 -8.49
C VAL A 209 19.57 6.15 -7.55
N ALA A 210 20.63 5.87 -6.81
CA ALA A 210 21.47 6.91 -6.27
C ALA A 210 22.16 7.61 -7.46
N GLY A 211 21.92 8.92 -7.60
CA GLY A 211 22.81 9.85 -8.31
C GLY A 211 22.85 9.75 -9.83
N ASP A 212 21.91 10.39 -10.52
CA ASP A 212 22.24 11.25 -11.67
C ASP A 212 21.05 12.16 -12.03
N SER A 213 20.77 13.17 -11.21
CA SER A 213 19.96 14.30 -11.68
C SER A 213 20.88 15.29 -12.39
N GLY A 214 21.33 14.89 -13.58
CA GLY A 214 21.91 15.75 -14.59
C GLY A 214 20.96 16.92 -14.88
N ARG A 215 21.26 18.03 -14.21
CA ARG A 215 20.92 19.42 -14.51
C ARG A 215 20.42 19.64 -15.95
N ARG A 216 19.11 19.83 -16.11
CA ARG A 216 18.57 20.68 -17.19
C ARG A 216 17.54 21.64 -16.61
N ASP A 217 18.09 22.78 -16.20
CA ASP A 217 17.39 24.04 -16.11
C ASP A 217 16.63 24.30 -17.42
N ARG A 218 15.30 24.27 -17.36
CA ARG A 218 14.42 24.83 -18.38
C ARG A 218 13.36 25.67 -17.67
N ARG A 219 13.67 26.96 -17.57
CA ARG A 219 12.77 28.10 -17.37
C ARG A 219 11.32 27.78 -17.75
N ARG A 220 10.43 27.72 -16.76
CA ARG A 220 8.98 27.71 -16.98
C ARG A 220 8.55 29.08 -17.49
N ARG A 221 7.82 29.10 -18.61
CA ARG A 221 6.98 30.24 -19.01
C ARG A 221 5.72 30.25 -18.14
N PRO A 222 5.23 31.42 -17.69
CA PRO A 222 3.98 31.53 -16.96
C PRO A 222 2.80 31.52 -17.93
N GLY A 223 1.74 30.79 -17.57
CA GLY A 223 0.47 30.81 -18.28
C GLY A 223 0.07 29.44 -18.83
N ASP A 224 -0.55 28.64 -17.96
CA ASP A 224 -1.67 27.77 -18.33
C ASP A 224 -2.30 27.24 -17.03
N ALA A 225 -3.45 27.81 -16.66
CA ALA A 225 -4.22 27.38 -15.51
C ALA A 225 -4.97 26.09 -15.85
N PRO A 226 -4.81 24.99 -15.08
CA PRO A 226 -5.64 23.81 -15.29
C PRO A 226 -7.03 24.02 -14.70
N ARG A 227 -8.04 23.66 -15.51
CA ARG A 227 -9.46 23.68 -15.18
C ARG A 227 -9.73 22.87 -13.91
N ARG A 228 -10.48 23.48 -13.00
CA ARG A 228 -11.06 22.86 -11.81
C ARG A 228 -12.07 21.78 -12.24
N SER A 229 -11.83 20.54 -11.84
CA SER A 229 -12.88 19.54 -11.69
C SER A 229 -12.94 19.15 -10.22
N SER A 230 -13.95 19.67 -9.53
CA SER A 230 -14.30 19.31 -8.16
C SER A 230 -14.89 17.90 -8.14
N GLY A 231 -14.03 16.88 -8.06
CA GLY A 231 -14.40 15.55 -7.59
C GLY A 231 -14.11 15.51 -6.10
N GLY A 232 -15.16 15.56 -5.28
CA GLY A 232 -15.07 15.60 -3.83
C GLY A 232 -14.21 14.46 -3.30
N VAL A 233 -13.18 14.84 -2.53
CA VAL A 233 -12.56 13.95 -1.55
C VAL A 233 -13.62 13.80 -0.47
N ASP A 234 -14.14 12.59 -0.29
CA ASP A 234 -15.06 12.31 0.81
C ASP A 234 -14.33 12.62 2.12
N ASP A 235 -14.87 13.59 2.85
CA ASP A 235 -14.39 14.04 4.14
C ASP A 235 -14.54 12.89 5.14
N PHE A 236 -13.44 12.22 5.49
CA PHE A 236 -13.41 11.13 6.45
C PHE A 236 -13.48 11.71 7.88
N GLY A 237 -14.66 12.22 8.23
CA GLY A 237 -15.03 12.63 9.57
C GLY A 237 -14.91 11.46 10.55
N ARG A 238 -14.18 11.70 11.64
CA ARG A 238 -13.94 10.78 12.76
C ARG A 238 -15.24 10.51 13.52
N GLU A 239 -15.97 9.46 13.14
CA GLU A 239 -16.90 8.75 14.02
C GLU A 239 -17.36 7.46 13.34
N GLY A 240 -17.01 6.32 13.92
CA GLY A 240 -17.31 4.98 13.39
C GLY A 240 -16.96 3.90 14.41
N ALA A 241 -18.00 3.31 14.99
CA ALA A 241 -17.97 2.35 16.09
C ALA A 241 -17.20 1.04 15.81
N ASP A 242 -16.68 0.44 16.88
CA ASP A 242 -15.95 -0.83 16.90
C ASP A 242 -16.74 -2.00 16.27
N ARG A 243 -16.44 -2.29 15.00
CA ARG A 243 -16.92 -3.49 14.28
C ARG A 243 -15.87 -4.60 14.19
N CYS A 244 -14.77 -4.52 14.93
CA CYS A 244 -13.74 -5.57 14.91
C CYS A 244 -14.18 -6.87 15.61
N SER A 245 -15.28 -6.87 16.36
CA SER A 245 -15.76 -8.03 17.12
C SER A 245 -16.99 -8.69 16.46
N GLY A 246 -16.87 -9.21 15.24
CA GLY A 246 -18.03 -9.85 14.62
C GLY A 246 -17.81 -10.64 13.34
N ARG A 247 -17.47 -11.92 13.50
CA ARG A 247 -17.58 -13.03 12.50
C ARG A 247 -16.47 -13.15 11.44
N SER A 248 -15.46 -13.93 11.78
CA SER A 248 -14.84 -14.88 10.83
C SER A 248 -14.71 -16.27 11.46
N ARG A 249 -15.85 -16.96 11.58
CA ARG A 249 -15.88 -18.44 11.63
C ARG A 249 -16.75 -18.90 10.48
N ARG A 250 -16.17 -19.02 9.28
CA ARG A 250 -16.57 -19.90 8.16
C ARG A 250 -15.78 -19.50 6.89
N SER A 251 -14.65 -20.15 6.67
CA SER A 251 -14.21 -20.64 5.35
C SER A 251 -12.88 -21.38 5.49
N ALA A 252 -12.90 -22.44 6.30
CA ALA A 252 -11.99 -23.56 6.13
C ALA A 252 -12.87 -24.76 5.79
N ARG A 253 -13.04 -25.05 4.49
CA ARG A 253 -13.35 -26.38 3.95
C ARG A 253 -13.38 -26.37 2.41
N ALA A 254 -12.48 -27.21 1.88
CA ALA A 254 -12.56 -28.03 0.67
C ALA A 254 -12.53 -27.36 -0.72
N GLY A 255 -11.55 -27.79 -1.52
CA GLY A 255 -11.35 -27.49 -2.93
C GLY A 255 -9.88 -27.39 -3.26
#